data_AF-A0AA88JFH7-F1
#
_entry.id   AF-A0AA88JFH7-F1
#
_cell.length_a   1.000
_cell.length_b   1.000
_cell.length_c   1.000
_cell.angle_alpha   90.00
_cell.angle_beta   90.00
_cell.angle_gamma   90.00
#
_symmetry.space_group_name_H-M   'P 1'
#
loop_
_entity.id
_entity.type
_entity.pdbx_description
1 polymer ?
#
loop_
_entity_poly.entity_id
_entity_poly.type
_entity_poly.pdbx_seq_one_letter_code
_entity_poly.pdbx_strand_id
1 'polypeptide(L)' 'AQTYDPEGEYVAYWLPQLRSLPKDKRNFPGKSYIEQVVPLKFGSTTRYQNRDTAFTARKNNLGHRQTKGQRR' A
#
# COMPACT_ATOMS: atom_id res chain seq x y z
N ALA A 1 8.11 15.16 4.33
CA ALA A 1 7.09 16.16 3.96
C ALA A 1 6.67 16.99 5.16
N GLN A 2 6.18 16.38 6.25
CA GLN A 2 5.67 17.09 7.43
C GLN A 2 6.51 18.27 7.96
N THR A 3 7.84 18.14 8.00
CA THR A 3 8.74 19.18 8.54
C THR A 3 8.86 20.42 7.66
N TYR A 4 8.84 20.26 6.34
CA TYR A 4 9.20 21.33 5.39
C TYR A 4 8.05 21.75 4.47
N ASP A 5 7.02 20.92 4.34
CA ASP A 5 5.79 21.22 3.62
C ASP A 5 4.58 20.59 4.35
N PRO A 6 4.23 21.06 5.57
CA PRO A 6 3.15 20.46 6.37
C PRO A 6 1.77 20.56 5.71
N GLU A 7 1.55 21.58 4.87
CA GLU A 7 0.27 21.83 4.19
C GLU A 7 0.22 21.32 2.74
N GLY A 8 1.35 20.85 2.21
CA GLY A 8 1.44 20.40 0.83
C GLY A 8 1.33 21.52 -0.20
N GLU A 9 1.65 22.77 0.16
CA GLU A 9 1.53 23.93 -0.73
C GLU A 9 2.59 23.88 -1.85
N TYR A 10 3.82 23.48 -1.51
CA TYR A 10 4.88 23.34 -2.50
C TYR A 10 4.51 22.29 -3.55
N VAL A 11 4.04 21.11 -3.12
CA VAL A 11 3.65 20.05 -4.06
C VAL A 11 2.42 20.43 -4.89
N ALA A 12 1.43 21.12 -4.32
CA ALA A 12 0.21 21.52 -5.05
C ALA A 12 0.41 22.71 -5.98
N TYR A 13 1.44 23.54 -5.76
CA TYR A 13 1.87 24.54 -6.73
C TYR A 13 2.32 23.87 -8.03
N TRP A 14 3.22 22.88 -7.94
CA TRP A 14 3.82 22.16 -9.07
C TRP A 14 2.92 21.07 -9.67
N LEU A 15 2.04 20.47 -8.87
CA LEU A 15 1.11 19.42 -9.28
C LEU A 15 -0.33 19.93 -9.08
N PRO A 16 -0.90 20.68 -10.04
CA PRO A 16 -2.18 21.36 -9.85
C PRO A 16 -3.34 20.42 -9.53
N GLN A 17 -3.30 19.15 -9.98
CA GLN A 17 -4.30 18.14 -9.61
C GLN A 17 -4.43 17.90 -8.10
N LEU A 18 -3.40 18.22 -7.32
CA LEU A 18 -3.43 18.06 -5.87
C LEU A 18 -4.15 19.23 -5.15
N ARG A 19 -4.40 20.36 -5.83
CA ARG A 19 -5.06 21.52 -5.21
C ARG A 19 -6.49 21.23 -4.75
N SER A 20 -7.18 20.32 -5.43
CA SER A 20 -8.53 19.87 -5.07
C SER A 20 -8.54 18.97 -3.82
N LEU A 21 -7.39 18.47 -3.40
CA LEU A 21 -7.27 17.63 -2.22
C LEU A 21 -7.13 18.49 -0.95
N PRO A 22 -7.66 18.01 0.19
CA PRO A 22 -7.36 18.57 1.50
C PRO A 22 -5.86 18.67 1.76
N LYS A 23 -5.42 19.73 2.45
CA LYS A 23 -4.00 20.03 2.71
C LYS A 23 -3.23 18.84 3.31
N ASP A 24 -3.84 18.16 4.28
CA ASP A 24 -3.29 16.98 4.97
C ASP A 24 -3.09 15.76 4.05
N LYS A 25 -3.76 15.72 2.89
CA LYS A 25 -3.66 14.61 1.92
C LYS A 25 -2.73 14.89 0.74
N ARG A 26 -2.31 16.13 0.51
CA ARG A 26 -1.51 16.51 -0.67
C ARG A 26 -0.16 15.80 -0.73
N ASN A 27 0.49 15.60 0.41
CA ASN A 27 1.79 14.91 0.48
C ASN A 27 1.69 13.38 0.32
N PHE A 28 0.53 12.81 0.67
CA PHE A 28 0.28 11.38 0.61
C PHE A 28 -1.13 11.12 0.04
N PRO A 29 -1.34 11.41 -1.26
CA PRO A 29 -2.67 11.39 -1.88
C PRO A 29 -3.21 9.97 -2.12
N GLY A 30 -2.38 8.93 -1.93
CA GLY A 30 -2.76 7.56 -2.21
C GLY A 30 -3.24 7.39 -3.66
N LYS A 31 -4.37 6.70 -3.84
CA LYS A 31 -4.98 6.46 -5.16
C LYS A 31 -5.66 7.69 -5.79
N SER A 32 -5.78 8.80 -5.06
CA SER A 32 -6.27 10.06 -5.63
C SER A 32 -5.25 10.71 -6.56
N TYR A 33 -4.02 10.18 -6.58
CA TYR A 33 -2.99 10.51 -7.55
C TYR A 33 -2.44 9.23 -8.21
N ILE A 34 -1.34 9.35 -8.95
CA ILE A 34 -0.71 8.23 -9.65
C ILE A 34 -0.29 7.10 -8.70
N GLU A 35 -0.28 5.87 -9.21
CA GLU A 35 0.20 4.71 -8.45
C GLU A 35 1.70 4.80 -8.17
N GLN A 36 2.09 4.40 -6.96
CA GLN A 36 3.49 4.34 -6.56
C GLN A 36 4.23 3.27 -7.38
N VAL A 37 5.19 3.70 -8.19
CA VAL A 37 5.97 2.79 -9.07
C VAL A 37 6.91 1.89 -8.25
N VAL A 38 7.48 2.41 -7.16
CA VAL A 38 8.41 1.69 -6.28
C VAL A 38 8.13 1.98 -4.81
N PRO A 39 8.16 0.98 -3.92
CA PRO A 39 7.89 1.19 -2.49
C PRO A 39 8.99 2.02 -1.82
N LEU A 40 8.65 2.70 -0.72
CA LEU A 40 9.62 3.37 0.12
C LEU A 40 10.45 2.33 0.89
N LYS A 41 11.75 2.57 1.05
CA LYS A 41 12.65 1.68 1.80
C LYS A 41 12.37 1.70 3.30
N PHE A 42 12.01 2.86 3.84
CA PHE A 42 11.69 3.08 5.25
C PHE A 42 10.54 4.10 5.35
N GLY A 43 9.75 4.03 6.43
CA GLY A 43 8.59 4.89 6.63
C GLY A 43 7.28 4.28 6.11
N SER A 44 6.17 4.75 6.68
CA SER A 44 4.83 4.18 6.45
C SER A 44 4.28 4.58 5.09
N THR A 45 4.00 3.58 4.24
CA THR A 45 2.84 3.63 3.36
C THR A 45 1.64 3.28 4.23
N THR A 46 0.80 4.24 4.61
CA THR A 46 -0.39 3.95 5.40
C THR A 46 -1.24 2.89 4.67
N ARG A 47 -1.20 1.66 5.20
CA ARG A 47 -2.22 0.61 5.09
C ARG A 47 -2.76 0.33 3.68
N TYR A 48 -1.97 -0.36 2.85
CA TYR A 48 -2.57 -1.33 1.93
C TYR A 48 -2.99 -2.57 2.73
N GLN A 49 -4.14 -2.47 3.42
CA GLN A 49 -4.76 -3.54 4.22
C GLN A 49 -5.26 -4.75 3.40
N ASN A 50 -4.77 -5.02 2.18
CA ASN A 50 -5.28 -6.16 1.41
C ASN A 50 -4.34 -6.71 0.33
N ARG A 51 -3.04 -6.90 0.61
CA ARG A 51 -2.15 -7.65 -0.31
C ARG A 51 -1.24 -8.71 0.32
N ASP A 52 -1.15 -8.81 1.64
CA ASP A 52 -0.38 -9.88 2.29
C ASP A 52 -1.04 -11.26 2.21
N THR A 53 -2.34 -11.32 1.89
CA THR A 53 -3.06 -12.58 1.61
C THR A 53 -2.71 -13.20 0.25
N ALA A 54 -2.17 -12.43 -0.72
CA ALA A 54 -1.88 -12.97 -2.05
C ALA A 54 -0.52 -13.69 -2.14
N PHE A 55 0.49 -13.26 -1.37
CA PHE A 55 1.81 -13.90 -1.36
C PHE A 55 1.90 -15.10 -0.42
N THR A 56 1.02 -15.20 0.57
CA THR A 56 0.94 -16.35 1.50
C THR A 56 0.03 -17.46 0.97
N ALA A 57 -1.04 -17.14 0.24
CA ALA A 57 -1.96 -18.15 -0.31
C ALA A 57 -1.32 -19.07 -1.37
N ARG A 58 -0.29 -18.62 -2.10
CA ARG A 58 0.37 -19.43 -3.14
C ARG A 58 1.31 -20.50 -2.60
N LYS A 59 1.71 -20.45 -1.32
CA LYS A 59 2.62 -21.44 -0.72
C LYS A 59 1.92 -22.67 -0.15
N ASN A 60 0.61 -22.63 0.09
CA ASN A 60 -0.08 -23.69 0.83
C ASN A 60 -0.70 -24.79 -0.05
N ASN A 61 -0.60 -24.69 -1.38
CA ASN A 61 -1.16 -25.69 -2.29
C ASN A 61 -0.20 -26.83 -2.68
N LEU A 62 0.96 -26.93 -2.03
CA LEU A 62 1.79 -28.14 -2.09
C LEU A 62 1.69 -28.89 -0.76
N GLY A 63 0.85 -29.93 -0.69
CA GLY A 63 1.09 -30.99 0.29
C GLY A 63 -0.07 -31.62 1.05
N HIS A 64 -1.34 -31.42 0.68
CA HIS A 64 -2.41 -32.26 1.28
C HIS A 64 -2.55 -33.60 0.54
N ARG A 65 -1.56 -34.48 0.77
CA ARG A 65 -1.66 -35.91 0.49
C ARG A 65 -2.58 -36.53 1.55
N GLN A 66 -3.82 -36.82 1.18
CA GLN A 66 -4.73 -37.61 2.00
C GLN A 66 -4.18 -39.04 2.16
N THR A 67 -3.81 -39.44 3.37
CA THR A 67 -3.65 -40.86 3.71
C THR A 67 -4.78 -41.25 4.65
N LYS A 68 -5.81 -41.91 4.11
CA LYS A 68 -6.83 -42.62 4.90
C LYS A 68 -6.15 -43.78 5.63
N GLY A 69 -6.06 -43.68 6.96
CA GLY A 69 -5.68 -44.81 7.80
C GLY A 69 -6.92 -45.56 8.29
N GLN A 70 -7.17 -46.75 7.75
CA GLN A 70 -7.96 -47.78 8.42
C GLN A 70 -7.02 -48.63 9.29
N ARG A 71 -7.36 -48.83 10.55
CA ARG A 71 -6.90 -49.94 11.42
C ARG A 71 -8.16 -50.36 12.21
N ARG A 72 -8.78 -51.48 11.83
CA ARG A 72 -8.61 -52.83 12.42
C ARG A 72 -8.82 -52.83 13.92
#